data_AF-A0A957U5M6-F1
#
_entry.id   AF-A0A957U5M6-F1
#
_cell.length_a   1.000
_cell.length_b   1.000
_cell.length_c   1.000
_cell.angle_alpha   90.00
_cell.angle_beta   90.00
_cell.angle_gamma   90.00
#
_symmetry.space_group_name_H-M   'P 1'
#
loop_
_entity.id
_entity.type
_entity.pdbx_description
1 polymer ?
#
loop_
_entity_poly.entity_id
_entity_poly.type
_entity_poly.pdbx_seq_one_letter_code
_entity_poly.pdbx_strand_id
1 'polypeptide(L)'
;MKLAATYALANLAKEDVPDSVIRAYGLTELRFGREYIIPKPLDPRVLMWVAPAVAKAAIDTGVARRDLDMEAYLDMLSARQGKGAQIMHLLELKARKNPKRVVFGEGREPKVIRAAHEVDIHGIAHPILLGHVDEIRKQIADLGLDWDPEVIDPIDTAKRDKYAERFYANRQRKGVTLARAQELMRQKMFFGPMMVECGDADAFIAGLAYNYPEVLRPALQCVGAQDGRWVSGVYVMLVNERMLFFTDATVIIDPTAEQLAAIALNAADLTRHFDADPRIAMISFSNFGSTPHPQQARVHMAVEMLKRDHPGLAVDGEMQADV
;
A
#
# COMPACT_ATOMS: atom_id res chain seq x y z
N MET A 1 -15.05 -24.60 -24.26
CA MET A 1 -15.63 -23.36 -23.70
C MET A 1 -16.48 -23.59 -22.46
N LYS A 2 -17.69 -24.19 -22.52
CA LYS A 2 -18.55 -24.38 -21.31
C LYS A 2 -17.81 -25.11 -20.17
N LEU A 3 -17.08 -26.17 -20.51
CA LEU A 3 -16.28 -26.92 -19.56
C LEU A 3 -15.16 -26.09 -18.92
N ALA A 4 -14.52 -25.20 -19.69
CA ALA A 4 -13.50 -24.28 -19.18
C ALA A 4 -14.09 -23.26 -18.19
N ALA A 5 -15.30 -22.75 -18.46
CA ALA A 5 -16.01 -21.90 -17.51
C ALA A 5 -16.36 -22.65 -16.21
N THR A 6 -16.80 -23.91 -16.32
CA THR A 6 -17.09 -24.76 -15.15
C THR A 6 -15.85 -24.97 -14.29
N TYR A 7 -14.70 -25.34 -14.90
CA TYR A 7 -13.45 -25.50 -14.15
C TYR A 7 -12.97 -24.19 -13.54
N ALA A 8 -13.07 -23.07 -14.27
CA ALA A 8 -12.70 -21.76 -13.74
C ALA A 8 -13.53 -21.36 -12.52
N LEU A 9 -14.86 -21.56 -12.57
CA LEU A 9 -15.75 -21.30 -11.42
C LEU A 9 -15.47 -22.25 -10.25
N ALA A 10 -15.23 -23.53 -10.52
CA ALA A 10 -14.96 -24.53 -9.49
C ALA A 10 -13.62 -24.28 -8.79
N ASN A 11 -12.61 -23.81 -9.52
CA ASN A 11 -11.33 -23.42 -8.94
C ASN A 11 -11.48 -22.11 -8.17
N LEU A 12 -12.14 -21.09 -8.74
CA LEU A 12 -12.39 -19.81 -8.07
C LEU A 12 -13.16 -19.99 -6.74
N ALA A 13 -14.08 -20.95 -6.66
CA ALA A 13 -14.81 -21.22 -5.43
C ALA A 13 -13.92 -21.77 -4.29
N LYS A 14 -12.76 -22.34 -4.63
CA LYS A 14 -11.77 -22.87 -3.69
C LYS A 14 -10.74 -21.83 -3.26
N GLU A 15 -10.66 -20.71 -3.98
CA GLU A 15 -9.83 -19.58 -3.61
C GLU A 15 -10.46 -18.78 -2.48
N ASP A 16 -9.63 -18.09 -1.72
CA ASP A 16 -10.07 -17.24 -0.61
C ASP A 16 -11.01 -16.13 -1.08
N VAL A 17 -12.15 -15.94 -0.40
CA VAL A 17 -13.18 -15.00 -0.86
C VAL A 17 -12.86 -13.57 -0.37
N PRO A 18 -12.86 -12.56 -1.26
CA PRO A 18 -12.60 -11.17 -0.88
C PRO A 18 -13.58 -10.66 0.18
N ASP A 19 -13.05 -9.90 1.15
CA ASP A 19 -13.86 -9.26 2.20
C ASP A 19 -15.00 -8.40 1.63
N SER A 20 -14.82 -7.79 0.45
CA SER A 20 -15.87 -7.00 -0.21
C SER A 20 -17.10 -7.84 -0.54
N VAL A 21 -16.91 -9.08 -0.97
CA VAL A 21 -17.98 -10.05 -1.26
C VAL A 21 -18.61 -10.51 0.04
N ILE A 22 -17.80 -10.87 1.04
CA ILE A 22 -18.29 -11.29 2.37
C ILE A 22 -19.21 -10.22 2.98
N ARG A 23 -18.77 -8.95 2.94
CA ARG A 23 -19.56 -7.79 3.41
C ARG A 23 -20.82 -7.56 2.58
N ALA A 24 -20.75 -7.66 1.25
CA ALA A 24 -21.90 -7.43 0.38
C ALA A 24 -23.05 -8.41 0.63
N TYR A 25 -22.75 -9.62 1.09
CA TYR A 25 -23.74 -10.64 1.44
C TYR A 25 -24.03 -10.72 2.96
N GLY A 26 -23.45 -9.83 3.78
CA GLY A 26 -23.69 -9.78 5.23
C GLY A 26 -23.21 -11.02 5.99
N LEU A 27 -22.17 -11.68 5.47
CA LEU A 27 -21.64 -12.92 6.05
C LEU A 27 -20.40 -12.61 6.91
N THR A 28 -20.05 -13.51 7.81
CA THR A 28 -18.83 -13.40 8.64
C THR A 28 -17.65 -14.12 8.01
N GLU A 29 -17.91 -15.22 7.29
CA GLU A 29 -16.91 -16.03 6.62
C GLU A 29 -17.55 -16.77 5.44
N LEU A 30 -16.73 -17.07 4.43
CA LEU A 30 -17.13 -17.75 3.22
C LEU A 30 -15.96 -18.59 2.73
N ARG A 31 -16.06 -19.92 2.91
CA ARG A 31 -15.05 -20.90 2.47
C ARG A 31 -15.71 -21.98 1.64
N PHE A 32 -14.95 -22.56 0.72
CA PHE A 32 -15.43 -23.70 -0.07
C PHE A 32 -15.97 -24.81 0.83
N GLY A 33 -17.20 -25.24 0.56
CA GLY A 33 -17.85 -26.25 1.38
C GLY A 33 -19.31 -26.42 1.00
N ARG A 34 -20.04 -27.19 1.82
CA ARG A 34 -21.45 -27.52 1.57
C ARG A 34 -22.33 -26.30 1.28
N GLU A 35 -22.04 -25.18 1.95
CA GLU A 35 -22.80 -23.94 1.86
C GLU A 35 -22.21 -22.92 0.84
N TYR A 36 -21.05 -23.22 0.23
CA TYR A 36 -20.41 -22.41 -0.81
C TYR A 36 -19.65 -23.29 -1.80
N ILE A 37 -20.35 -23.66 -2.87
CA ILE A 37 -19.86 -24.58 -3.92
C ILE A 37 -19.56 -23.82 -5.22
N ILE A 38 -20.15 -22.63 -5.40
CA ILE A 38 -19.95 -21.75 -6.55
C ILE A 38 -19.74 -20.30 -6.09
N PRO A 39 -18.92 -19.50 -6.80
CA PRO A 39 -18.71 -18.10 -6.46
C PRO A 39 -20.03 -17.31 -6.47
N LYS A 40 -20.12 -16.29 -5.61
CA LYS A 40 -21.33 -15.45 -5.55
C LYS A 40 -21.44 -14.59 -6.82
N PRO A 41 -22.66 -14.27 -7.30
CA PRO A 41 -22.85 -13.53 -8.56
C PRO A 41 -22.14 -12.18 -8.66
N LEU A 42 -21.97 -11.48 -7.53
CA LEU A 42 -21.30 -10.18 -7.48
C LEU A 42 -19.80 -10.27 -7.12
N ASP A 43 -19.21 -11.46 -7.20
CA ASP A 43 -17.77 -11.62 -6.99
C ASP A 43 -17.00 -11.03 -8.20
N PRO A 44 -16.24 -9.93 -8.02
CA PRO A 44 -15.57 -9.24 -9.12
C PRO A 44 -14.50 -10.11 -9.79
N ARG A 45 -14.01 -11.16 -9.11
CA ARG A 45 -13.01 -12.09 -9.66
C ARG A 45 -13.58 -12.97 -10.77
N VAL A 46 -14.90 -13.17 -10.82
CA VAL A 46 -15.55 -14.03 -11.83
C VAL A 46 -15.22 -13.56 -13.25
N LEU A 47 -15.21 -12.24 -13.49
CA LEU A 47 -14.84 -11.70 -14.80
C LEU A 47 -13.39 -12.06 -15.17
N MET A 48 -12.47 -11.90 -14.21
CA MET A 48 -11.04 -12.12 -14.43
C MET A 48 -10.64 -13.59 -14.50
N TRP A 49 -11.46 -14.51 -13.98
CA TRP A 49 -11.17 -15.94 -14.01
C TRP A 49 -11.88 -16.65 -15.18
N VAL A 50 -13.17 -16.37 -15.35
CA VAL A 50 -14.00 -17.12 -16.30
C VAL A 50 -13.77 -16.63 -17.73
N ALA A 51 -13.69 -15.31 -17.95
CA ALA A 51 -13.55 -14.79 -19.30
C ALA A 51 -12.22 -15.21 -19.97
N PRO A 52 -11.05 -15.14 -19.30
CA PRO A 52 -9.80 -15.64 -19.86
C PRO A 52 -9.80 -17.15 -20.10
N ALA A 53 -10.35 -17.95 -19.17
CA ALA A 53 -10.44 -19.40 -19.34
C ALA A 53 -11.29 -19.80 -20.55
N VAL A 54 -12.40 -19.10 -20.78
CA VAL A 54 -13.26 -19.31 -21.95
C VAL A 54 -12.57 -18.84 -23.23
N ALA A 55 -11.91 -17.69 -23.21
CA ALA A 55 -11.17 -17.16 -24.35
C ALA A 55 -10.05 -18.10 -24.77
N LYS A 56 -9.20 -18.54 -23.83
CA LYS A 56 -8.14 -19.53 -24.07
C LYS A 56 -8.71 -20.82 -24.64
N ALA A 57 -9.78 -21.36 -24.05
CA ALA A 57 -10.42 -22.57 -24.57
C ALA A 57 -11.01 -22.38 -25.98
N ALA A 58 -11.42 -21.16 -26.36
CA ALA A 58 -11.88 -20.88 -27.72
C ALA A 58 -10.70 -20.82 -28.72
N ILE A 59 -9.54 -20.31 -28.30
CA ILE A 59 -8.30 -20.30 -29.08
C ILE A 59 -7.81 -21.75 -29.28
N ASP A 60 -7.65 -22.50 -28.20
CA ASP A 60 -7.13 -23.87 -28.22
C ASP A 60 -8.00 -24.82 -29.07
N THR A 61 -9.31 -24.56 -29.13
CA THR A 61 -10.26 -25.37 -29.93
C THR A 61 -10.46 -24.85 -31.36
N GLY A 62 -9.78 -23.77 -31.76
CA GLY A 62 -9.89 -23.18 -33.09
C GLY A 62 -11.23 -22.49 -33.40
N VAL A 63 -12.09 -22.30 -32.39
CA VAL A 63 -13.38 -21.60 -32.54
C VAL A 63 -13.17 -20.08 -32.59
N ALA A 64 -12.10 -19.58 -31.95
CA ALA A 64 -11.74 -18.18 -31.98
C ALA A 64 -11.43 -17.72 -33.42
N ARG A 65 -12.15 -16.68 -33.87
CA ARG A 65 -11.92 -16.05 -35.19
C ARG A 65 -10.86 -14.94 -35.15
N ARG A 66 -10.30 -14.66 -33.98
CA ARG A 66 -9.30 -13.63 -33.74
C ARG A 66 -8.17 -14.25 -32.94
N ASP A 67 -6.96 -13.91 -33.34
CA ASP A 67 -5.80 -14.17 -32.50
C ASP A 67 -5.83 -13.18 -31.31
N LEU A 68 -5.52 -13.69 -30.13
CA LEU A 68 -5.71 -12.99 -28.86
C LEU A 68 -4.47 -13.19 -28.01
N ASP A 69 -3.73 -12.10 -27.80
CA ASP A 69 -2.73 -12.06 -26.75
C ASP A 69 -3.45 -12.09 -25.39
N MET A 70 -3.16 -13.15 -24.63
CA MET A 70 -3.82 -13.39 -23.34
C MET A 70 -3.45 -12.34 -22.29
N GLU A 71 -2.24 -11.78 -22.34
CA GLU A 71 -1.85 -10.70 -21.41
C GLU A 71 -2.62 -9.43 -21.74
N ALA A 72 -2.63 -9.02 -23.01
CA ALA A 72 -3.40 -7.85 -23.45
C ALA A 72 -4.91 -7.99 -23.19
N TYR A 73 -5.44 -9.21 -23.30
CA TYR A 73 -6.85 -9.49 -23.01
C TYR A 73 -7.18 -9.34 -21.51
N LEU A 74 -6.28 -9.78 -20.63
CA LEU A 74 -6.41 -9.60 -19.19
C LEU A 74 -6.39 -8.10 -18.82
N ASP A 75 -5.49 -7.32 -19.41
CA ASP A 75 -5.42 -5.87 -19.23
C ASP A 75 -6.74 -5.18 -19.62
N MET A 76 -7.30 -5.57 -20.78
CA MET A 76 -8.59 -5.06 -21.26
C MET A 76 -9.74 -5.42 -20.30
N LEU A 77 -9.77 -6.63 -19.75
CA LEU A 77 -10.80 -7.04 -18.79
C LEU A 77 -10.68 -6.28 -17.47
N SER A 78 -9.46 -6.06 -16.97
CA SER A 78 -9.21 -5.24 -15.78
C SER A 78 -9.72 -3.82 -15.97
N ALA A 79 -9.46 -3.21 -17.13
CA ALA A 79 -9.96 -1.87 -17.48
C ALA A 79 -11.50 -1.77 -17.44
N ARG A 80 -12.23 -2.86 -17.71
CA ARG A 80 -13.71 -2.90 -17.62
C ARG A 80 -14.24 -2.91 -16.18
N GLN A 81 -13.40 -3.23 -15.19
CA GLN A 81 -13.76 -3.13 -13.77
C GLN A 81 -13.66 -1.69 -13.23
N GLY A 82 -13.24 -0.74 -14.08
CA GLY A 82 -13.08 0.67 -13.76
C GLY A 82 -11.62 1.08 -13.59
N LYS A 83 -11.32 2.38 -13.72
CA LYS A 83 -9.94 2.89 -13.69
C LYS A 83 -9.15 2.51 -12.43
N GLY A 84 -9.83 2.36 -11.28
CA GLY A 84 -9.18 1.96 -10.02
C GLY A 84 -8.52 0.58 -10.12
N ALA A 85 -9.21 -0.41 -10.67
CA ALA A 85 -8.67 -1.75 -10.88
C ALA A 85 -7.50 -1.74 -11.87
N GLN A 86 -7.62 -0.95 -12.94
CA GLN A 86 -6.54 -0.76 -13.92
C GLN A 86 -5.27 -0.16 -13.29
N ILE A 87 -5.42 0.86 -12.44
CA ILE A 87 -4.29 1.47 -11.73
C ILE A 87 -3.61 0.45 -10.81
N MET A 88 -4.38 -0.28 -10.01
CA MET A 88 -3.83 -1.31 -9.12
C MET A 88 -3.06 -2.38 -9.90
N HIS A 89 -3.64 -2.87 -11.00
CA HIS A 89 -2.99 -3.84 -11.87
C HIS A 89 -1.65 -3.33 -12.44
N LEU A 90 -1.59 -2.06 -12.88
CA LEU A 90 -0.33 -1.46 -13.34
C LEU A 90 0.73 -1.37 -12.22
N LEU A 91 0.32 -1.04 -11.00
CA LEU A 91 1.21 -1.02 -9.84
C LEU A 91 1.73 -2.42 -9.50
N GLU A 92 0.86 -3.43 -9.54
CA GLU A 92 1.22 -4.83 -9.34
C GLU A 92 2.25 -5.28 -10.38
N LEU A 93 2.02 -5.01 -11.67
CA LEU A 93 2.98 -5.32 -12.74
C LEU A 93 4.34 -4.64 -12.52
N LYS A 94 4.35 -3.39 -12.04
CA LYS A 94 5.59 -2.65 -11.73
C LYS A 94 6.33 -3.26 -10.55
N ALA A 95 5.61 -3.64 -9.49
CA ALA A 95 6.19 -4.29 -8.30
C ALA A 95 6.81 -5.66 -8.65
N ARG A 96 6.11 -6.48 -9.46
CA ARG A 96 6.58 -7.81 -9.89
C ARG A 96 7.90 -7.78 -10.67
N LYS A 97 8.26 -6.67 -11.31
CA LYS A 97 9.54 -6.53 -12.02
C LYS A 97 10.75 -6.48 -11.10
N ASN A 98 10.57 -6.05 -9.85
CA ASN A 98 11.63 -5.97 -8.85
C ASN A 98 11.04 -6.21 -7.45
N PRO A 99 10.64 -7.47 -7.13
CA PRO A 99 9.97 -7.80 -5.89
C PRO A 99 10.83 -7.40 -4.68
N LYS A 100 10.21 -6.72 -3.72
CA LYS A 100 10.86 -6.17 -2.54
C LYS A 100 10.65 -7.03 -1.30
N ARG A 101 11.56 -6.98 -0.33
CA ARG A 101 11.39 -7.61 0.98
C ARG A 101 10.51 -6.72 1.86
N VAL A 102 9.30 -7.17 2.17
CA VAL A 102 8.28 -6.35 2.86
C VAL A 102 7.95 -6.96 4.22
N VAL A 103 8.23 -6.21 5.29
CA VAL A 103 7.99 -6.65 6.67
C VAL A 103 6.58 -6.25 7.11
N PHE A 104 5.82 -7.20 7.62
CA PHE A 104 4.49 -6.99 8.19
C PHE A 104 4.55 -7.04 9.72
N GLY A 105 4.17 -5.92 10.36
CA GLY A 105 4.24 -5.75 11.81
C GLY A 105 3.26 -6.64 12.58
N GLU A 106 2.06 -6.82 12.07
CA GLU A 106 1.02 -7.66 12.67
C GLU A 106 0.98 -9.07 12.06
N GLY A 107 2.12 -9.76 12.05
CA GLY A 107 2.27 -11.06 11.37
C GLY A 107 1.37 -12.22 11.84
N ARG A 108 0.68 -12.07 12.97
CA ARG A 108 -0.31 -13.04 13.48
C ARG A 108 -1.75 -12.72 13.05
N GLU A 109 -2.00 -11.52 12.54
CA GLU A 109 -3.36 -11.08 12.20
C GLU A 109 -3.84 -11.77 10.91
N PRO A 110 -4.99 -12.48 10.93
CA PRO A 110 -5.47 -13.24 9.78
C PRO A 110 -5.60 -12.43 8.48
N LYS A 111 -6.00 -11.15 8.56
CA LYS A 111 -6.08 -10.28 7.38
C LYS A 111 -4.71 -9.98 6.77
N VAL A 112 -3.70 -9.80 7.62
CA VAL A 112 -2.31 -9.55 7.21
C VAL A 112 -1.71 -10.81 6.59
N ILE A 113 -1.94 -11.98 7.20
CA ILE A 113 -1.46 -13.26 6.68
C ILE A 113 -2.02 -13.53 5.27
N ARG A 114 -3.33 -13.35 5.08
CA ARG A 114 -3.95 -13.50 3.75
C ARG A 114 -3.37 -12.51 2.74
N ALA A 115 -3.25 -11.24 3.10
CA ALA A 115 -2.69 -10.24 2.19
C ALA A 115 -1.23 -10.54 1.83
N ALA A 116 -0.42 -10.97 2.80
CA ALA A 116 0.97 -11.35 2.58
C ALA A 116 1.07 -12.61 1.70
N HIS A 117 0.22 -13.61 1.92
CA HIS A 117 0.12 -14.78 1.06
C HIS A 117 -0.17 -14.40 -0.40
N GLU A 118 -1.20 -13.57 -0.65
CA GLU A 118 -1.54 -13.09 -1.99
C GLU A 118 -0.37 -12.34 -2.65
N VAL A 119 0.33 -11.50 -1.88
CA VAL A 119 1.51 -10.76 -2.35
C VAL A 119 2.65 -11.70 -2.78
N ASP A 120 2.86 -12.80 -2.06
CA ASP A 120 3.90 -13.78 -2.36
C ASP A 120 3.55 -14.64 -3.58
N ILE A 121 2.34 -15.23 -3.61
CA ILE A 121 1.91 -16.11 -4.72
C ILE A 121 1.85 -15.36 -6.06
N HIS A 122 1.53 -14.07 -6.04
CA HIS A 122 1.53 -13.23 -7.23
C HIS A 122 2.92 -12.66 -7.57
N GLY A 123 3.93 -12.93 -6.76
CA GLY A 123 5.31 -12.47 -6.96
C GLY A 123 5.46 -10.96 -6.86
N ILE A 124 4.58 -10.29 -6.09
CA ILE A 124 4.57 -8.83 -5.92
C ILE A 124 5.72 -8.40 -5.00
N ALA A 125 5.94 -9.15 -3.93
CA ALA A 125 6.97 -8.91 -2.93
C ALA A 125 7.36 -10.23 -2.23
N HIS A 126 8.39 -10.17 -1.39
CA HIS A 126 8.80 -11.23 -0.47
C HIS A 126 8.40 -10.86 0.96
N PRO A 127 7.26 -11.36 1.47
CA PRO A 127 6.78 -11.01 2.79
C PRO A 127 7.65 -11.56 3.92
N ILE A 128 7.79 -10.78 4.98
CA ILE A 128 8.39 -11.20 6.25
C ILE A 128 7.39 -10.90 7.36
N LEU A 129 6.95 -11.91 8.10
CA LEU A 129 5.96 -11.76 9.17
C LEU A 129 6.65 -11.61 10.53
N LEU A 130 6.29 -10.58 11.32
CA LEU A 130 6.81 -10.40 12.67
C LEU A 130 5.93 -11.05 13.75
N GLY A 131 6.51 -11.97 14.53
CA GLY A 131 5.86 -12.59 15.68
C GLY A 131 6.40 -13.97 16.02
N HIS A 132 5.73 -14.64 16.95
CA HIS A 132 6.10 -15.97 17.40
C HIS A 132 5.86 -17.00 16.28
N VAL A 133 6.89 -17.76 15.93
CA VAL A 133 6.90 -18.66 14.76
C VAL A 133 5.75 -19.67 14.82
N ASP A 134 5.58 -20.35 15.95
CA ASP A 134 4.53 -21.37 16.10
C ASP A 134 3.11 -20.81 16.03
N GLU A 135 2.89 -19.59 16.53
CA GLU A 135 1.57 -18.97 16.50
C GLU A 135 1.17 -18.58 15.07
N ILE A 136 2.13 -18.02 14.32
CA ILE A 136 1.91 -17.62 12.93
C ILE A 136 1.69 -18.84 12.04
N ARG A 137 2.53 -19.88 12.17
CA ARG A 137 2.37 -21.13 11.41
C ARG A 137 1.05 -21.82 11.70
N LYS A 138 0.63 -21.86 12.98
CA LYS A 138 -0.69 -22.35 13.35
C LYS A 138 -1.79 -21.52 12.69
N GLN A 139 -1.67 -20.19 12.72
CA GLN A 139 -2.68 -19.31 12.12
C GLN A 139 -2.78 -19.49 10.60
N ILE A 140 -1.66 -19.69 9.90
CA ILE A 140 -1.62 -20.01 8.46
C ILE A 140 -2.37 -21.33 8.19
N ALA A 141 -2.09 -22.38 8.97
CA ALA A 141 -2.77 -23.66 8.85
C ALA A 141 -4.28 -23.56 9.15
N ASP A 142 -4.68 -22.81 10.17
CA ASP A 142 -6.09 -22.56 10.52
C ASP A 142 -6.84 -21.79 9.41
N LEU A 143 -6.12 -20.96 8.64
CA LEU A 143 -6.65 -20.30 7.44
C LEU A 143 -6.74 -21.24 6.24
N GLY A 144 -6.11 -22.41 6.28
CA GLY A 144 -6.11 -23.39 5.19
C GLY A 144 -5.13 -23.05 4.07
N LEU A 145 -4.11 -22.24 4.37
CA LEU A 145 -3.10 -21.82 3.40
C LEU A 145 -1.91 -22.78 3.44
N ASP A 146 -1.49 -23.29 2.28
CA ASP A 146 -0.26 -24.07 2.13
C ASP A 146 0.90 -23.12 1.81
N TRP A 147 1.43 -22.47 2.85
CA TRP A 147 2.39 -21.37 2.72
C TRP A 147 3.40 -21.36 3.87
N ASP A 148 4.70 -21.23 3.55
CA ASP A 148 5.80 -21.13 4.53
C ASP A 148 6.60 -19.84 4.32
N PRO A 149 6.13 -18.70 4.85
CA PRO A 149 6.83 -17.42 4.74
C PRO A 149 8.04 -17.31 5.68
N GLU A 150 8.89 -16.31 5.41
CA GLU A 150 9.90 -15.88 6.39
C GLU A 150 9.19 -15.30 7.63
N VAL A 151 9.40 -15.90 8.80
CA VAL A 151 8.87 -15.43 10.09
C VAL A 151 10.03 -15.06 11.01
N ILE A 152 10.00 -13.85 11.57
CA ILE A 152 11.00 -13.39 12.53
C ILE A 152 10.33 -13.03 13.84
N ASP A 153 10.79 -13.63 14.93
CA ASP A 153 10.42 -13.23 16.29
C ASP A 153 11.43 -12.19 16.81
N PRO A 154 11.02 -10.93 17.08
CA PRO A 154 11.90 -9.93 17.71
C PRO A 154 12.45 -10.35 19.09
N ILE A 155 11.80 -11.31 19.77
CA ILE A 155 12.23 -11.83 21.07
C ILE A 155 13.37 -12.85 20.90
N ASP A 156 13.33 -13.65 19.84
CA ASP A 156 14.25 -14.77 19.59
C ASP A 156 15.01 -14.59 18.28
N THR A 157 15.88 -13.58 18.22
CA THR A 157 16.70 -13.30 17.04
C THR A 157 18.06 -12.72 17.40
N ALA A 158 19.10 -13.21 16.73
CA ALA A 158 20.46 -12.72 16.88
C ALA A 158 20.63 -11.27 16.36
N LYS A 159 19.73 -10.78 15.50
CA LYS A 159 19.80 -9.42 14.94
C LYS A 159 19.37 -8.34 15.94
N ARG A 160 18.71 -8.70 17.04
CA ARG A 160 18.15 -7.74 18.01
C ARG A 160 19.23 -6.80 18.57
N ASP A 161 20.35 -7.35 18.99
CA ASP A 161 21.41 -6.56 19.63
C ASP A 161 22.08 -5.62 18.61
N LYS A 162 22.30 -6.09 17.38
CA LYS A 162 22.79 -5.27 16.26
C LYS A 162 21.85 -4.10 15.98
N TYR A 163 20.54 -4.33 15.93
CA TYR A 163 19.56 -3.26 15.71
C TYR A 163 19.50 -2.29 16.89
N ALA A 164 19.64 -2.78 18.13
CA ALA A 164 19.65 -1.94 19.32
C ALA A 164 20.88 -1.02 19.35
N GLU A 165 22.05 -1.55 19.01
CA GLU A 165 23.28 -0.77 18.89
C GLU A 165 23.17 0.30 17.80
N ARG A 166 22.65 -0.06 16.62
CA ARG A 166 22.42 0.88 15.51
C ARG A 166 21.44 1.99 15.91
N PHE A 167 20.30 1.62 16.51
CA PHE A 167 19.31 2.59 16.99
C PHE A 167 19.90 3.51 18.06
N TYR A 168 20.67 2.97 19.01
CA TYR A 168 21.37 3.74 20.03
C TYR A 168 22.38 4.71 19.41
N ALA A 169 23.20 4.27 18.46
CA ALA A 169 24.16 5.14 17.77
C ALA A 169 23.46 6.34 17.10
N ASN A 170 22.29 6.11 16.50
CA ASN A 170 21.49 7.15 15.84
C ASN A 170 20.78 8.09 16.83
N ARG A 171 20.53 7.64 18.07
CA ARG A 171 19.61 8.30 19.01
C ARG A 171 20.20 8.66 20.38
N GLN A 172 21.46 8.33 20.65
CA GLN A 172 22.11 8.60 21.95
C GLN A 172 22.08 10.08 22.33
N ARG A 173 22.28 10.99 21.35
CA ARG A 173 22.19 12.45 21.56
C ARG A 173 20.75 12.97 21.66
N LYS A 174 19.77 12.09 21.48
CA LYS A 174 18.33 12.34 21.67
C LYS A 174 17.80 11.64 22.93
N GLY A 175 18.68 11.31 23.88
CA GLY A 175 18.33 10.80 25.21
C GLY A 175 18.06 9.29 25.30
N VAL A 176 18.30 8.52 24.24
CA VAL A 176 18.11 7.06 24.26
C VAL A 176 19.33 6.39 24.89
N THR A 177 19.13 5.58 25.93
CA THR A 177 20.17 4.70 26.49
C THR A 177 20.23 3.37 25.73
N LEU A 178 21.37 2.68 25.80
CA LEU A 178 21.49 1.35 25.18
C LEU A 178 20.46 0.36 25.73
N ALA A 179 20.23 0.37 27.05
CA ALA A 179 19.21 -0.47 27.69
C ALA A 179 17.81 -0.19 27.14
N ARG A 180 17.47 1.08 26.92
CA ARG A 180 16.19 1.45 26.29
C ARG A 180 16.12 1.00 24.84
N ALA A 181 17.21 1.12 24.07
CA ALA A 181 17.25 0.64 22.70
C ALA A 181 17.00 -0.87 22.63
N GLN A 182 17.64 -1.67 23.50
CA GLN A 182 17.42 -3.11 23.59
C GLN A 182 15.97 -3.47 23.94
N GLU A 183 15.34 -2.73 24.85
CA GLU A 183 13.93 -2.91 25.18
C GLU A 183 13.02 -2.61 23.98
N LEU A 184 13.26 -1.49 23.28
CA LEU A 184 12.51 -1.11 22.09
C LEU A 184 12.63 -2.14 20.97
N MET A 185 13.79 -2.77 20.78
CA MET A 185 13.97 -3.81 19.76
C MET A 185 13.19 -5.10 20.04
N ARG A 186 12.56 -5.26 21.21
CA ARG A 186 11.58 -6.33 21.45
C ARG A 186 10.21 -6.02 20.85
N GLN A 187 9.95 -4.76 20.51
CA GLN A 187 8.66 -4.29 20.01
C GLN A 187 8.67 -4.32 18.48
N LYS A 188 7.68 -5.00 17.88
CA LYS A 188 7.55 -5.17 16.42
C LYS A 188 7.58 -3.83 15.66
N MET A 189 6.96 -2.79 16.23
CA MET A 189 6.90 -1.46 15.63
C MET A 189 8.24 -0.73 15.58
N PHE A 190 9.22 -1.10 16.40
CA PHE A 190 10.59 -0.60 16.29
C PHE A 190 11.49 -1.58 15.54
N PHE A 191 11.33 -2.87 15.77
CA PHE A 191 12.11 -3.91 15.11
C PHE A 191 11.93 -3.88 13.58
N GLY A 192 10.69 -3.80 13.09
CA GLY A 192 10.38 -3.77 11.66
C GLY A 192 11.04 -2.61 10.91
N PRO A 193 10.85 -1.34 11.33
CA PRO A 193 11.57 -0.22 10.75
C PRO A 193 13.10 -0.32 10.87
N MET A 194 13.63 -0.93 11.94
CA MET A 194 15.08 -1.17 12.05
C MET A 194 15.60 -2.23 11.08
N MET A 195 14.77 -3.19 10.65
CA MET A 195 15.12 -4.07 9.54
C MET A 195 15.32 -3.28 8.25
N VAL A 196 14.46 -2.27 8.01
CA VAL A 196 14.57 -1.40 6.83
C VAL A 196 15.82 -0.52 6.92
N GLU A 197 16.03 0.16 8.05
CA GLU A 197 17.23 0.99 8.29
C GLU A 197 18.55 0.19 8.16
N CYS A 198 18.55 -1.09 8.54
CA CYS A 198 19.72 -1.96 8.44
C CYS A 198 19.89 -2.64 7.06
N GLY A 199 18.96 -2.45 6.12
CA GLY A 199 18.98 -3.10 4.81
C GLY A 199 18.59 -4.58 4.81
N ASP A 200 18.00 -5.07 5.89
CA ASP A 200 17.49 -6.44 6.02
C ASP A 200 16.08 -6.60 5.41
N ALA A 201 15.40 -5.48 5.14
CA ALA A 201 14.14 -5.36 4.40
C ALA A 201 14.09 -4.05 3.60
N ASP A 202 13.18 -3.96 2.63
CA ASP A 202 12.99 -2.77 1.79
C ASP A 202 11.82 -1.89 2.26
N ALA A 203 10.81 -2.49 2.89
CA ALA A 203 9.63 -1.78 3.37
C ALA A 203 9.06 -2.39 4.65
N PHE A 204 8.31 -1.58 5.40
CA PHE A 204 7.57 -1.98 6.59
C PHE A 204 6.12 -1.54 6.50
N ILE A 205 5.19 -2.45 6.77
CA ILE A 205 3.74 -2.22 6.75
C ILE A 205 3.15 -2.63 8.10
N ALA A 206 2.41 -1.71 8.73
CA ALA A 206 1.66 -1.95 9.95
C ALA A 206 0.53 -0.92 10.12
N GLY A 207 -0.31 -1.09 11.13
CA GLY A 207 -1.36 -0.13 11.53
C GLY A 207 -2.78 -0.69 11.51
N LEU A 208 -2.95 -2.01 11.40
CA LEU A 208 -4.27 -2.62 11.44
C LEU A 208 -4.82 -2.68 12.88
N ALA A 209 -3.96 -2.94 13.86
CA ALA A 209 -4.33 -3.09 15.27
C ALA A 209 -3.82 -1.95 16.17
N TYR A 210 -3.17 -0.94 15.58
CA TYR A 210 -2.47 0.12 16.31
C TYR A 210 -3.00 1.50 15.94
N ASN A 211 -2.94 2.44 16.88
CA ASN A 211 -3.21 3.82 16.54
C ASN A 211 -2.07 4.38 15.67
N TYR A 212 -2.39 5.31 14.78
CA TYR A 212 -1.45 5.88 13.83
C TYR A 212 -0.12 6.38 14.47
N PRO A 213 -0.10 7.07 15.62
CA PRO A 213 1.14 7.51 16.24
C PRO A 213 2.03 6.37 16.75
N GLU A 214 1.45 5.21 17.08
CA GLU A 214 2.18 4.04 17.58
C GLU A 214 2.98 3.35 16.48
N VAL A 215 2.60 3.54 15.21
CA VAL A 215 3.32 3.04 14.04
C VAL A 215 4.23 4.10 13.44
N LEU A 216 3.72 5.33 13.26
CA LEU A 216 4.46 6.39 12.60
C LEU A 216 5.68 6.86 13.42
N ARG A 217 5.52 7.03 14.75
CA ARG A 217 6.61 7.53 15.59
C ARG A 217 7.83 6.59 15.57
N PRO A 218 7.70 5.26 15.75
CA PRO A 218 8.83 4.35 15.60
C PRO A 218 9.47 4.41 14.21
N ALA A 219 8.69 4.46 13.13
CA ALA A 219 9.22 4.58 11.77
C ALA A 219 10.07 5.85 11.59
N LEU A 220 9.58 7.00 12.07
CA LEU A 220 10.33 8.27 12.05
C LEU A 220 11.57 8.26 12.96
N GLN A 221 11.56 7.49 14.04
CA GLN A 221 12.71 7.39 14.93
C GLN A 221 13.80 6.46 14.40
N CYS A 222 13.43 5.43 13.65
CA CYS A 222 14.35 4.43 13.10
C CYS A 222 14.90 4.85 11.73
N VAL A 223 14.01 5.11 10.77
CA VAL A 223 14.35 5.42 9.37
C VAL A 223 14.41 6.93 9.13
N GLY A 224 13.44 7.67 9.69
CA GLY A 224 13.37 9.12 9.52
C GLY A 224 12.83 9.58 8.16
N ALA A 225 12.97 10.88 7.90
CA ALA A 225 12.65 11.48 6.61
C ALA A 225 13.92 11.54 5.74
N GLN A 226 13.75 11.63 4.43
CA GLN A 226 14.86 12.00 3.54
C GLN A 226 15.42 13.38 3.90
N ASP A 227 16.71 13.60 3.66
CA ASP A 227 17.38 14.85 4.00
C ASP A 227 16.69 16.06 3.36
N GLY A 228 16.37 17.06 4.18
CA GLY A 228 15.67 18.27 3.74
C GLY A 228 14.19 18.07 3.42
N ARG A 229 13.61 16.90 3.71
CA ARG A 229 12.18 16.62 3.49
C ARG A 229 11.41 16.40 4.78
N TRP A 230 10.11 16.59 4.69
CA TRP A 230 9.15 16.25 5.74
C TRP A 230 8.34 15.03 5.31
N VAL A 231 7.83 14.27 6.28
CA VAL A 231 6.88 13.19 6.04
C VAL A 231 5.47 13.76 6.00
N SER A 232 4.71 13.38 4.99
CA SER A 232 3.33 13.83 4.75
C SER A 232 2.49 12.64 4.32
N GLY A 233 1.24 12.58 4.76
CA GLY A 233 0.31 11.55 4.28
C GLY A 233 -0.45 12.00 3.04
N VAL A 234 -0.70 11.04 2.15
CA VAL A 234 -1.41 11.28 0.89
C VAL A 234 -2.60 10.34 0.78
N TYR A 235 -3.77 10.91 0.45
CA TYR A 235 -4.89 10.12 -0.05
C TYR A 235 -4.92 10.21 -1.58
N VAL A 236 -4.94 9.05 -2.23
CA VAL A 236 -5.17 8.93 -3.67
C VAL A 236 -6.66 8.68 -3.89
N MET A 237 -7.34 9.66 -4.47
CA MET A 237 -8.78 9.66 -4.68
C MET A 237 -9.09 9.47 -6.17
N LEU A 238 -9.95 8.51 -6.49
CA LEU A 238 -10.48 8.34 -7.84
C LEU A 238 -11.89 8.92 -7.90
N VAL A 239 -12.05 10.08 -8.53
CA VAL A 239 -13.32 10.81 -8.64
C VAL A 239 -13.64 11.05 -10.11
N ASN A 240 -14.80 10.59 -10.58
CA ASN A 240 -15.23 10.72 -11.98
C ASN A 240 -14.11 10.30 -12.96
N GLU A 241 -13.47 9.17 -12.64
CA GLU A 241 -12.35 8.62 -13.39
C GLU A 241 -11.08 9.51 -13.47
N ARG A 242 -10.92 10.48 -12.56
CA ARG A 242 -9.72 11.29 -12.39
C ARG A 242 -9.03 10.93 -11.09
N MET A 243 -7.71 10.81 -11.14
CA MET A 243 -6.88 10.59 -9.95
C MET A 243 -6.51 11.93 -9.35
N LEU A 244 -6.83 12.12 -8.07
CA LEU A 244 -6.51 13.30 -7.28
C LEU A 244 -5.67 12.88 -6.09
N PHE A 245 -4.69 13.70 -5.72
CA PHE A 245 -3.80 13.46 -4.59
C PHE A 245 -4.03 14.53 -3.54
N PHE A 246 -4.50 14.15 -2.36
CA PHE A 246 -4.80 15.09 -1.27
C PHE A 246 -3.73 14.99 -0.18
N THR A 247 -3.08 16.12 0.10
CA THR A 247 -1.90 16.21 0.97
C THR A 247 -1.86 17.52 1.75
N ASP A 248 -1.44 17.60 3.02
CA ASP A 248 -1.28 16.52 3.99
C ASP A 248 -2.56 16.37 4.81
N ALA A 249 -3.13 15.17 4.82
CA ALA A 249 -4.39 14.90 5.47
C ALA A 249 -4.26 14.11 6.79
N THR A 250 -3.03 13.82 7.25
CA THR A 250 -2.84 12.86 8.37
C THR A 250 -1.68 13.15 9.32
N VAL A 251 -0.62 13.86 8.89
CA VAL A 251 0.62 13.96 9.69
C VAL A 251 0.80 15.33 10.33
N ILE A 252 0.83 16.40 9.53
CA ILE A 252 1.16 17.76 9.98
C ILE A 252 -0.13 18.56 10.19
N ILE A 253 -0.45 18.85 11.45
CA ILE A 253 -1.71 19.51 11.85
C ILE A 253 -1.80 20.95 11.34
N ASP A 254 -0.73 21.73 11.50
CA ASP A 254 -0.68 23.13 11.09
C ASP A 254 0.67 23.42 10.42
N PRO A 255 0.81 23.10 9.13
CA PRO A 255 2.10 23.16 8.43
C PRO A 255 2.57 24.61 8.24
N THR A 256 3.88 24.87 8.36
CA THR A 256 4.49 26.14 7.94
C THR A 256 4.52 26.29 6.42
N ALA A 257 4.91 27.46 5.90
CA ALA A 257 5.05 27.68 4.46
C ALA A 257 6.08 26.72 3.82
N GLU A 258 7.19 26.48 4.51
CA GLU A 258 8.24 25.56 4.09
C GLU A 258 7.75 24.10 4.08
N GLN A 259 6.96 23.73 5.10
CA GLN A 259 6.34 22.41 5.16
C GLN A 259 5.30 22.22 4.06
N LEU A 260 4.47 23.23 3.78
CA LEU A 260 3.51 23.20 2.66
C LEU A 260 4.22 23.04 1.31
N ALA A 261 5.33 23.76 1.10
CA ALA A 261 6.13 23.60 -0.10
C ALA A 261 6.68 22.17 -0.22
N ALA A 262 7.22 21.62 0.87
CA ALA A 262 7.72 20.25 0.86
C ALA A 262 6.63 19.19 0.67
N ILE A 263 5.44 19.38 1.26
CA ILE A 263 4.27 18.52 1.04
C ILE A 263 3.91 18.51 -0.44
N ALA A 264 3.87 19.68 -1.09
CA ALA A 264 3.59 19.79 -2.53
C ALA A 264 4.65 19.06 -3.37
N LEU A 265 5.93 19.14 -3.02
CA LEU A 265 7.01 18.42 -3.71
C LEU A 265 6.88 16.90 -3.53
N ASN A 266 6.57 16.43 -2.32
CA ASN A 266 6.31 15.02 -2.05
C ASN A 266 5.11 14.51 -2.88
N ALA A 267 4.03 15.29 -2.95
CA ALA A 267 2.87 14.96 -3.78
C ALA A 267 3.24 14.92 -5.27
N ALA A 268 4.07 15.86 -5.73
CA ALA A 268 4.56 15.89 -7.11
C ALA A 268 5.35 14.63 -7.47
N ASP A 269 6.28 14.23 -6.59
CA ASP A 269 7.10 13.04 -6.78
C ASP A 269 6.25 11.78 -6.76
N LEU A 270 5.31 11.66 -5.82
CA LEU A 270 4.39 10.53 -5.78
C LEU A 270 3.55 10.46 -7.06
N THR A 271 3.00 11.58 -7.53
CA THR A 271 2.20 11.63 -8.76
C THR A 271 2.96 11.08 -9.97
N ARG A 272 4.25 11.38 -10.08
CA ARG A 272 5.12 10.83 -11.14
C ARG A 272 5.30 9.31 -11.04
N HIS A 273 5.22 8.72 -9.85
CA HIS A 273 5.29 7.25 -9.70
C HIS A 273 4.07 6.54 -10.31
N PHE A 274 2.96 7.25 -10.44
CA PHE A 274 1.73 6.84 -11.13
C PHE A 274 1.72 7.24 -12.63
N ASP A 275 2.88 7.63 -13.17
CA ASP A 275 3.05 8.05 -14.57
C ASP A 275 2.13 9.22 -14.97
N ALA A 276 1.84 10.10 -14.02
CA ALA A 276 1.04 11.32 -14.21
C ALA A 276 1.89 12.58 -14.03
N ASP A 277 1.56 13.61 -14.82
CA ASP A 277 2.19 14.93 -14.68
C ASP A 277 1.57 15.71 -13.52
N PRO A 278 2.37 16.13 -12.52
CA PRO A 278 1.83 16.82 -11.35
C PRO A 278 1.34 18.22 -11.72
N ARG A 279 0.08 18.50 -11.40
CA ARG A 279 -0.52 19.84 -11.42
C ARG A 279 -1.07 20.13 -10.02
N ILE A 280 -0.52 21.13 -9.37
CA ILE A 280 -0.71 21.36 -7.93
C ILE A 280 -1.49 22.64 -7.72
N ALA A 281 -2.62 22.53 -7.03
CA ALA A 281 -3.37 23.66 -6.51
C ALA A 281 -3.11 23.76 -5.01
N MET A 282 -2.57 24.89 -4.56
CA MET A 282 -2.36 25.18 -3.14
C MET A 282 -3.65 25.77 -2.55
N ILE A 283 -4.41 24.93 -1.83
CA ILE A 283 -5.76 25.28 -1.39
C ILE A 283 -5.77 26.19 -0.16
N SER A 284 -6.68 27.17 -0.17
CA SER A 284 -6.98 28.10 0.91
C SER A 284 -8.46 28.50 0.85
N PHE A 285 -8.94 29.27 1.83
CA PHE A 285 -10.25 29.90 1.78
C PHE A 285 -10.28 31.21 0.97
N SER A 286 -9.13 31.65 0.45
CA SER A 286 -8.94 32.87 -0.32
C SER A 286 -8.47 32.53 -1.74
N ASN A 287 -8.84 33.36 -2.70
CA ASN A 287 -8.37 33.32 -4.07
C ASN A 287 -7.38 34.46 -4.31
N PHE A 288 -6.09 34.15 -4.44
CA PHE A 288 -5.04 35.08 -4.83
C PHE A 288 -5.08 36.43 -4.09
N GLY A 289 -5.22 36.37 -2.77
CA GLY A 289 -5.25 37.53 -1.87
C GLY A 289 -6.63 38.18 -1.71
N SER A 290 -7.71 37.57 -2.19
CA SER A 290 -9.08 38.09 -2.01
C SER A 290 -9.47 38.32 -0.54
N THR A 291 -8.85 37.59 0.39
CA THR A 291 -9.07 37.77 1.83
C THR A 291 -7.75 37.72 2.60
N PRO A 292 -7.18 38.89 2.96
CA PRO A 292 -5.92 38.93 3.70
C PRO A 292 -6.04 38.29 5.09
N HIS A 293 -5.23 37.26 5.35
CA HIS A 293 -5.20 36.56 6.63
C HIS A 293 -3.89 35.80 6.82
N PRO A 294 -3.36 35.64 8.04
CA PRO A 294 -2.08 34.93 8.26
C PRO A 294 -2.05 33.50 7.68
N GLN A 295 -3.15 32.75 7.77
CA GLN A 295 -3.24 31.40 7.19
C GLN A 295 -3.19 31.41 5.65
N GLN A 296 -3.79 32.43 5.02
CA GLN A 296 -3.73 32.63 3.56
C GLN A 296 -2.32 33.04 3.14
N ALA A 297 -1.70 33.99 3.86
CA ALA A 297 -0.35 34.47 3.60
C ALA A 297 0.68 33.34 3.67
N ARG A 298 0.48 32.38 4.56
CA ARG A 298 1.32 31.18 4.66
C ARG A 298 1.29 30.32 3.40
N VAL A 299 0.10 30.10 2.82
CA VAL A 299 -0.04 29.33 1.57
C VAL A 299 0.56 30.11 0.40
N HIS A 300 0.32 31.42 0.35
CA HIS A 300 0.92 32.31 -0.63
C HIS A 300 2.46 32.24 -0.63
N MET A 301 3.08 32.32 0.56
CA MET A 301 4.53 32.18 0.73
C MET A 301 5.04 30.82 0.22
N ALA A 302 4.32 29.73 0.47
CA ALA A 302 4.68 28.41 -0.03
C ALA A 302 4.67 28.36 -1.57
N VAL A 303 3.68 29.00 -2.22
CA VAL A 303 3.62 29.10 -3.69
C VAL A 303 4.79 29.91 -4.23
N GLU A 304 5.14 31.04 -3.62
CA GLU A 304 6.30 31.84 -4.05
C GLU A 304 7.60 31.05 -3.92
N MET A 305 7.80 30.33 -2.81
CA MET A 305 8.97 29.47 -2.62
C MET A 305 9.05 28.41 -3.72
N LEU A 306 7.95 27.72 -4.02
CA LEU A 306 7.92 26.68 -5.05
C LEU A 306 8.18 27.25 -6.45
N LYS A 307 7.59 28.39 -6.81
CA LYS A 307 7.81 29.01 -8.13
C LYS A 307 9.25 29.50 -8.29
N ARG A 308 9.87 30.02 -7.23
CA ARG A 308 11.27 30.46 -7.23
C ARG A 308 12.24 29.29 -7.31
N ASP A 309 12.05 28.27 -6.48
CA ASP A 309 13.02 27.20 -6.29
C ASP A 309 12.80 26.03 -7.28
N HIS A 310 11.58 25.90 -7.82
CA HIS A 310 11.17 24.87 -8.78
C HIS A 310 10.34 25.44 -9.94
N PRO A 311 10.92 26.31 -10.79
CA PRO A 311 10.17 27.04 -11.84
C PRO A 311 9.51 26.13 -12.90
N GLY A 312 9.93 24.87 -13.02
CA GLY A 312 9.32 23.89 -13.93
C GLY A 312 8.13 23.13 -13.33
N LEU A 313 7.81 23.32 -12.05
CA LEU A 313 6.69 22.66 -11.39
C LEU A 313 5.40 23.42 -11.70
N ALA A 314 4.40 22.73 -12.24
CA ALA A 314 3.07 23.30 -12.46
C ALA A 314 2.34 23.43 -11.12
N VAL A 315 2.55 24.56 -10.43
CA VAL A 315 1.93 24.87 -9.15
C VAL A 315 1.37 26.29 -9.14
N ASP A 316 0.18 26.44 -8.57
CA ASP A 316 -0.42 27.75 -8.37
C ASP A 316 -1.27 27.83 -7.10
N GLY A 317 -1.64 29.05 -6.72
CA GLY A 317 -2.45 29.37 -5.56
C GLY A 317 -1.97 30.63 -4.85
N GLU A 318 -2.52 30.94 -3.69
CA GLU A 318 -3.56 30.17 -2.99
C GLU A 318 -4.96 30.33 -3.61
N MET A 319 -5.76 29.27 -3.59
CA MET A 319 -7.10 29.27 -4.20
C MET A 319 -8.10 28.41 -3.44
N GLN A 320 -9.39 28.71 -3.59
CA GLN A 320 -10.49 27.87 -3.13
C GLN A 320 -10.64 26.64 -4.03
N ALA A 321 -11.26 25.60 -3.51
CA ALA A 321 -11.35 24.30 -4.19
C ALA A 321 -12.31 24.28 -5.41
N ASP A 322 -13.15 25.30 -5.57
CA ASP A 322 -14.12 25.45 -6.65
C ASP A 322 -13.57 26.18 -7.88
N VAL A 323 -12.35 26.74 -7.79
CA VAL A 323 -11.62 27.41 -8.88
C VAL A 323 -10.92 26.38 -9.77
#